data_AF-A0A918A3D6-F1
#
_entry.id   AF-A0A918A3D6-F1
#
_cell.length_a   1.000
_cell.length_b   1.000
_cell.length_c   1.000
_cell.angle_alpha   90.00
_cell.angle_beta   90.00
_cell.angle_gamma   90.00
#
_symmetry.space_group_name_H-M   'P 1'
#
loop_
_entity.id
_entity.type
_entity.pdbx_description
1 polymer ?
#
loop_
_entity_poly.entity_id
_entity_poly.type
_entity_poly.pdbx_seq_one_letter_code
_entity_poly.pdbx_strand_id
1 'polypeptide(L)'
;MWRSTSNVRSGQGEESRVGGAFRHLDAALQEIAGQLLTGDEYPDGKLPHYIAVCITKYDDPNVLGRAVNGGFTERDPGDALRIPHVPEERVRDFFRLLCREAWDYNAEMILDLIEANFHADRIRYFVTSAVGMYIDERGRFDPDDFLNVIHNPNGKLTIRGDIRPINVMEPVLWLGRMLRPGTMRSG
;
A
#
# COMPACT_ATOMS: atom_id res chain seq x y z
N MET A 1 30.74 -17.63 -35.26
CA MET A 1 31.73 -16.97 -34.39
C MET A 1 31.38 -15.50 -34.28
N TRP A 2 30.61 -15.10 -33.27
CA TRP A 2 30.44 -13.70 -32.88
C TRP A 2 30.53 -13.66 -31.35
N ARG A 3 31.54 -12.94 -30.85
CA ARG A 3 31.84 -12.82 -29.42
C ARG A 3 31.04 -11.66 -28.82
N SER A 4 30.58 -11.93 -27.60
CA SER A 4 30.10 -11.01 -26.58
C SER A 4 31.10 -9.89 -26.26
N THR A 5 30.58 -8.70 -25.96
CA THR A 5 30.90 -7.96 -24.72
C THR A 5 29.82 -6.92 -24.42
N SER A 6 29.13 -7.17 -23.31
CA SER A 6 28.28 -6.28 -22.52
C SER A 6 29.06 -5.16 -21.81
N ASN A 7 28.47 -3.96 -21.70
CA ASN A 7 28.50 -3.19 -20.44
C ASN A 7 27.52 -1.99 -20.49
N VAL A 8 26.36 -2.12 -19.86
CA VAL A 8 25.65 -0.98 -19.29
C VAL A 8 25.41 -1.35 -17.83
N ARG A 9 26.24 -0.79 -16.95
CA ARG A 9 25.97 -0.75 -15.51
C ARG A 9 24.80 0.21 -15.30
N SER A 10 23.60 -0.32 -15.21
CA SER A 10 22.47 0.41 -14.64
C SER A 10 22.58 0.39 -13.12
N GLY A 11 22.95 1.55 -12.58
CA GLY A 11 22.63 2.07 -11.25
C GLY A 11 22.48 1.08 -10.10
N GLN A 12 23.55 0.92 -9.32
CA GLN A 12 23.42 0.62 -7.90
C GLN A 12 22.59 1.73 -7.23
N GLY A 13 21.32 1.43 -6.93
CA GLY A 13 20.40 2.33 -6.24
C GLY A 13 19.12 1.63 -5.72
N GLU A 14 18.99 0.32 -5.91
CA GLU A 14 17.82 -0.47 -5.48
C GLU A 14 17.97 -1.08 -4.08
N GLU A 15 19.17 -1.05 -3.49
CA GLU A 15 19.49 -1.72 -2.21
C GLU A 15 19.01 -0.98 -0.94
N SER A 16 18.07 -0.02 -0.99
CA SER A 16 17.74 0.77 0.23
C SER A 16 16.36 1.42 0.35
N ARG A 17 15.35 1.01 -0.41
CA ARG A 17 13.99 1.57 -0.22
C ARG A 17 13.19 0.86 0.88
N VAL A 18 13.22 -0.47 0.93
CA VAL A 18 12.45 -1.27 1.89
C VAL A 18 13.16 -1.36 3.25
N GLY A 19 14.45 -1.70 3.30
CA GLY A 19 15.28 -1.53 4.49
C GLY A 19 15.37 -0.07 4.98
N GLY A 20 15.07 0.91 4.12
CA GLY A 20 14.77 2.28 4.51
C GLY A 20 13.45 2.35 5.29
N ALA A 21 12.35 1.93 4.67
CA ALA A 21 11.01 1.98 5.28
C ALA A 21 10.92 1.27 6.64
N PHE A 22 11.52 0.08 6.78
CA PHE A 22 11.56 -0.64 8.06
C PHE A 22 12.29 0.18 9.14
N ARG A 23 13.49 0.69 8.86
CA ARG A 23 14.25 1.52 9.81
C ARG A 23 13.51 2.79 10.20
N HIS A 24 12.78 3.40 9.27
CA HIS A 24 11.99 4.59 9.58
C HIS A 24 10.76 4.26 10.43
N LEU A 25 10.07 3.14 10.17
CA LEU A 25 8.95 2.69 10.98
C LEU A 25 9.40 2.29 12.38
N ASP A 26 10.46 1.49 12.50
CA ASP A 26 11.02 1.07 13.80
C ASP A 26 11.48 2.27 14.61
N ALA A 27 12.20 3.22 14.00
CA ALA A 27 12.59 4.46 14.68
C ALA A 27 11.38 5.30 15.13
N ALA A 28 10.35 5.45 14.29
CA ALA A 28 9.14 6.17 14.66
C ALA A 28 8.37 5.47 15.78
N LEU A 29 8.31 4.14 15.77
CA LEU A 29 7.67 3.37 16.83
C LEU A 29 8.46 3.43 18.14
N GLN A 30 9.79 3.40 18.09
CA GLN A 30 10.64 3.58 19.27
C GLN A 30 10.53 5.00 19.84
N GLU A 31 10.40 6.01 18.99
CA GLU A 31 10.15 7.39 19.43
C GLU A 31 8.78 7.51 20.13
N ILE A 32 7.73 6.99 19.51
CA ILE A 32 6.37 6.99 20.09
C ILE A 32 6.36 6.17 21.39
N ALA A 33 6.93 4.96 21.39
CA ALA A 33 7.04 4.13 22.59
C ALA A 33 7.87 4.81 23.69
N GLY A 34 8.97 5.48 23.34
CA GLY A 34 9.82 6.23 24.27
C GLY A 34 9.08 7.42 24.90
N GLN A 35 8.24 8.12 24.14
CA GLN A 35 7.35 9.16 24.67
C GLN A 35 6.28 8.57 25.61
N LEU A 36 5.80 7.36 25.33
CA LEU A 36 4.75 6.72 26.13
C LEU A 36 5.30 6.07 27.40
N LEU A 37 6.53 5.55 27.42
CA LEU A 37 7.19 5.00 28.61
C LEU A 37 7.48 6.06 29.69
N THR A 38 7.42 7.34 29.35
CA THR A 38 7.47 8.42 30.35
C THR A 38 6.13 8.66 31.08
N GLY A 39 5.04 8.03 30.64
CA GLY A 39 3.75 8.00 31.32
C GLY A 39 3.35 6.56 31.66
N ASP A 40 2.88 6.32 32.88
CA ASP A 40 2.45 4.99 33.38
C ASP A 40 1.13 4.47 32.75
N GLU A 41 0.84 4.80 31.48
CA GLU A 41 -0.54 4.88 30.98
C GLU A 41 -1.07 3.67 30.16
N TYR A 42 -0.28 2.61 29.90
CA TYR A 42 -0.71 1.50 29.00
C TYR A 42 -0.52 0.11 29.62
N PRO A 43 -1.55 -0.46 30.29
CA PRO A 43 -1.45 -1.70 31.06
C PRO A 43 -1.11 -2.96 30.23
N ASP A 44 -1.42 -2.96 28.94
CA ASP A 44 -1.26 -4.11 28.04
C ASP A 44 -0.09 -3.96 27.06
N GLY A 45 0.69 -2.88 27.17
CA GLY A 45 1.86 -2.61 26.32
C GLY A 45 1.53 -2.28 24.86
N LYS A 46 0.26 -2.00 24.53
CA LYS A 46 -0.16 -1.58 23.18
C LYS A 46 -0.30 -0.06 23.07
N LEU A 47 -0.03 0.46 21.88
CA LEU A 47 -0.23 1.85 21.52
C LEU A 47 -1.73 2.14 21.35
N PRO A 48 -2.25 3.23 21.93
CA PRO A 48 -3.66 3.62 21.79
C PRO A 48 -3.97 4.27 20.44
N HIS A 49 -2.98 4.42 19.56
CA HIS A 49 -3.11 5.19 18.33
C HIS A 49 -3.88 4.38 17.27
N TYR A 50 -4.60 5.07 16.38
CA TYR A 50 -5.17 4.48 15.18
C TYR A 50 -4.19 4.60 14.02
N ILE A 51 -3.96 3.52 13.29
CA ILE A 51 -3.05 3.49 12.14
C ILE A 51 -3.74 3.00 10.87
N ALA A 52 -3.58 3.76 9.79
CA ALA A 52 -4.02 3.39 8.46
C ALA A 52 -2.81 2.92 7.64
N VAL A 53 -2.80 1.66 7.23
CA VAL A 53 -1.74 1.06 6.43
C VAL A 53 -2.16 1.06 4.97
N CYS A 54 -1.41 1.77 4.12
CA CYS A 54 -1.76 1.96 2.72
C CYS A 54 -0.87 1.12 1.80
N ILE A 55 -1.46 0.15 1.11
CA ILE A 55 -0.87 -0.49 -0.07
C ILE A 55 -1.05 0.49 -1.23
N THR A 56 0.00 1.22 -1.57
CA THR A 56 -0.04 2.24 -2.61
C THR A 56 0.21 1.67 -4.00
N LYS A 57 -0.05 2.49 -5.02
CA LYS A 57 0.27 2.19 -6.42
C LYS A 57 -0.44 0.93 -6.92
N TYR A 58 -1.73 0.78 -6.60
CA TYR A 58 -2.53 -0.31 -7.14
C TYR A 58 -2.64 -0.29 -8.68
N ASP A 59 -2.33 0.84 -9.31
CA ASP A 59 -2.14 1.00 -10.76
C ASP A 59 -0.82 0.41 -11.31
N ASP A 60 0.07 -0.07 -10.44
CA ASP A 60 1.31 -0.74 -10.84
C ASP A 60 1.04 -2.20 -11.24
N PRO A 61 1.57 -2.68 -12.38
CA PRO A 61 1.34 -4.05 -12.83
C PRO A 61 1.81 -5.12 -11.87
N ASN A 62 2.87 -4.86 -11.09
CA ASN A 62 3.35 -5.82 -10.10
C ASN A 62 2.37 -5.92 -8.94
N VAL A 63 1.79 -4.80 -8.50
CA VAL A 63 0.84 -4.79 -7.37
C VAL A 63 -0.50 -5.40 -7.80
N LEU A 64 -1.09 -4.92 -8.91
CA LEU A 64 -2.35 -5.47 -9.43
C LEU A 64 -2.19 -6.95 -9.81
N GLY A 65 -1.10 -7.29 -10.49
CA GLY A 65 -0.81 -8.66 -10.93
C GLY A 65 -0.73 -9.63 -9.76
N ARG A 66 -0.06 -9.25 -8.65
CA ARG A 66 -0.02 -10.07 -7.43
C ARG A 66 -1.39 -10.23 -6.77
N ALA A 67 -2.18 -9.16 -6.75
CA ALA A 67 -3.54 -9.24 -6.22
C ALA A 67 -4.42 -10.21 -7.04
N VAL A 68 -4.37 -10.10 -8.37
CA VAL A 68 -5.15 -10.95 -9.28
C VAL A 68 -4.67 -12.40 -9.23
N ASN A 69 -3.36 -12.63 -9.39
CA ASN A 69 -2.79 -13.98 -9.42
C ASN A 69 -2.89 -14.69 -8.05
N GLY A 70 -2.87 -13.91 -6.95
CA GLY A 70 -3.06 -14.42 -5.60
C GLY A 70 -4.52 -14.65 -5.20
N GLY A 71 -5.49 -14.36 -6.08
CA GLY A 71 -6.93 -14.54 -5.78
C GLY A 71 -7.50 -13.53 -4.77
N PHE A 72 -6.84 -12.38 -4.61
CA PHE A 72 -7.26 -11.32 -3.68
C PHE A 72 -8.31 -10.39 -4.27
N THR A 73 -8.56 -10.43 -5.58
CA THR A 73 -9.44 -9.48 -6.24
C THR A 73 -10.84 -10.02 -6.52
N GLU A 74 -11.80 -9.11 -6.51
CA GLU A 74 -13.17 -9.31 -6.96
C GLU A 74 -13.54 -8.22 -7.98
N ARG A 75 -14.61 -8.46 -8.74
CA ARG A 75 -15.19 -7.46 -9.63
C ARG A 75 -16.59 -7.17 -9.15
N ASP A 76 -16.83 -5.93 -8.76
CA ASP A 76 -18.17 -5.49 -8.37
C ASP A 76 -19.09 -5.53 -9.61
N PRO A 77 -20.20 -6.29 -9.60
CA PRO A 77 -21.18 -6.27 -10.67
C PRO A 77 -21.85 -4.90 -10.88
N GLY A 78 -21.87 -4.05 -9.85
CA GLY A 78 -22.38 -2.69 -9.88
C GLY A 78 -21.38 -1.65 -10.41
N ASP A 79 -20.09 -1.97 -10.48
CA ASP A 79 -19.09 -1.11 -11.10
C ASP A 79 -19.17 -1.25 -12.63
N ALA A 80 -19.55 -0.17 -13.31
CA ALA A 80 -19.63 -0.13 -14.76
C ALA A 80 -18.28 -0.43 -15.45
N LEU A 81 -17.17 -0.08 -14.80
CA LEU A 81 -15.82 -0.32 -15.31
C LEU A 81 -15.31 -1.72 -14.98
N ARG A 82 -15.93 -2.39 -13.99
CA ARG A 82 -15.58 -3.74 -13.48
C ARG A 82 -14.09 -3.87 -13.17
N ILE A 83 -13.50 -2.81 -12.60
CA ILE A 83 -12.09 -2.79 -12.21
C ILE A 83 -11.91 -3.83 -11.09
N PRO A 84 -10.92 -4.73 -11.17
CA PRO A 84 -10.60 -5.62 -10.06
C PRO A 84 -10.27 -4.79 -8.82
N HIS A 85 -10.87 -5.11 -7.69
CA HIS A 85 -10.55 -4.48 -6.41
C HIS A 85 -10.28 -5.56 -5.36
N VAL A 86 -9.50 -5.22 -4.33
CA VAL A 86 -9.29 -6.11 -3.19
C VAL A 86 -10.38 -5.80 -2.15
N PRO A 87 -11.27 -6.77 -1.82
CA PRO A 87 -12.26 -6.59 -0.77
C PRO A 87 -11.60 -6.24 0.57
N GLU A 88 -12.27 -5.43 1.38
CA GLU A 88 -11.70 -4.87 2.62
C GLU A 88 -11.14 -5.95 3.54
N GLU A 89 -11.88 -7.05 3.72
CA GLU A 89 -11.51 -8.18 4.57
C GLU A 89 -10.26 -8.93 4.08
N ARG A 90 -9.90 -8.78 2.80
CA ARG A 90 -8.72 -9.42 2.20
C ARG A 90 -7.50 -8.51 2.13
N VAL A 91 -7.63 -7.20 2.39
CA VAL A 91 -6.53 -6.24 2.22
C VAL A 91 -5.35 -6.55 3.15
N ARG A 92 -5.62 -6.97 4.40
CA ARG A 92 -4.56 -7.35 5.34
C ARG A 92 -3.74 -8.53 4.83
N ASP A 93 -4.39 -9.58 4.35
CA ASP A 93 -3.69 -10.76 3.85
C ASP A 93 -2.98 -10.47 2.52
N PHE A 94 -3.53 -9.57 1.70
CA PHE A 94 -2.84 -9.06 0.53
C PHE A 94 -1.57 -8.28 0.90
N PHE A 95 -1.63 -7.42 1.92
CA PHE A 95 -0.43 -6.74 2.43
C PHE A 95 0.63 -7.75 2.89
N ARG A 96 0.21 -8.78 3.64
CA ARG A 96 1.10 -9.86 4.07
C ARG A 96 1.76 -10.55 2.88
N LEU A 97 1.01 -10.89 1.82
CA LEU A 97 1.58 -11.46 0.60
C LEU A 97 2.66 -10.55 0.01
N LEU A 98 2.37 -9.26 -0.13
CA LEU A 98 3.34 -8.30 -0.68
C LEU A 98 4.61 -8.21 0.17
N CYS A 99 4.49 -8.30 1.49
CA CYS A 99 5.65 -8.36 2.39
C CYS A 99 6.47 -9.64 2.20
N ARG A 100 5.83 -10.80 2.01
CA ARG A 100 6.52 -12.08 1.80
C ARG A 100 7.32 -12.13 0.50
N GLU A 101 6.73 -11.58 -0.55
CA GLU A 101 7.27 -11.65 -1.90
C GLU A 101 8.16 -10.46 -2.26
N ALA A 102 8.20 -9.42 -1.42
CA ALA A 102 9.29 -8.47 -1.43
C ALA A 102 10.56 -9.27 -1.07
N TRP A 103 11.56 -9.28 -1.95
CA TRP A 103 12.83 -10.01 -1.76
C TRP A 103 13.69 -9.50 -0.56
N ASP A 104 13.09 -8.77 0.38
CA ASP A 104 13.72 -8.15 1.53
C ASP A 104 13.00 -8.61 2.82
N TYR A 105 13.71 -9.40 3.64
CA TYR A 105 13.24 -9.94 4.92
C TYR A 105 12.65 -8.88 5.87
N ASN A 106 13.02 -7.60 5.70
CA ASN A 106 12.52 -6.50 6.52
C ASN A 106 11.02 -6.22 6.31
N ALA A 107 10.43 -6.61 5.17
CA ALA A 107 9.04 -6.31 4.87
C ALA A 107 8.06 -7.17 5.69
N GLU A 108 8.35 -8.45 5.92
CA GLU A 108 7.53 -9.29 6.83
C GLU A 108 7.58 -8.75 8.26
N MET A 109 8.75 -8.31 8.72
CA MET A 109 8.93 -7.74 10.06
C MET A 109 8.08 -6.47 10.29
N ILE A 110 7.75 -5.70 9.25
CA ILE A 110 6.87 -4.53 9.37
C ILE A 110 5.48 -4.93 9.84
N LEU A 111 4.91 -6.00 9.27
CA LEU A 111 3.57 -6.45 9.65
C LEU A 111 3.55 -6.92 11.10
N ASP A 112 4.52 -7.74 11.48
CA ASP A 112 4.65 -8.24 12.84
C ASP A 112 4.86 -7.09 13.84
N LEU A 113 5.65 -6.08 13.47
CA LEU A 113 5.89 -4.91 14.31
C LEU A 113 4.61 -4.08 14.52
N ILE A 114 3.80 -3.89 13.48
CA ILE A 114 2.49 -3.20 13.60
C ILE A 114 1.55 -4.02 14.49
N GLU A 115 1.41 -5.31 14.23
CA GLU A 115 0.51 -6.17 15.00
C GLU A 115 0.97 -6.37 16.45
N ALA A 116 2.29 -6.28 16.71
CA ALA A 116 2.87 -6.33 18.05
C ALA A 116 2.64 -5.03 18.84
N ASN A 117 2.57 -3.87 18.19
CA ASN A 117 2.49 -2.59 18.89
C ASN A 117 1.09 -1.98 18.97
N PHE A 118 0.16 -2.33 18.08
CA PHE A 118 -1.18 -1.71 18.07
C PHE A 118 -2.29 -2.72 18.41
N HIS A 119 -3.43 -2.22 18.88
CA HIS A 119 -4.64 -3.04 19.01
C HIS A 119 -5.23 -3.34 17.62
N ALA A 120 -5.72 -4.57 17.41
CA ALA A 120 -6.21 -5.02 16.11
C ALA A 120 -7.40 -4.19 15.58
N ASP A 121 -8.28 -3.70 16.46
CA ASP A 121 -9.40 -2.83 16.15
C ASP A 121 -8.98 -1.38 15.79
N ARG A 122 -7.71 -1.04 16.02
CA ARG A 122 -7.12 0.27 15.71
C ARG A 122 -6.21 0.26 14.48
N ILE A 123 -6.12 -0.87 13.78
CA ILE A 123 -5.38 -1.00 12.51
C ILE A 123 -6.39 -1.17 11.38
N ARG A 124 -6.26 -0.39 10.31
CA ARG A 124 -7.02 -0.63 9.07
C ARG A 124 -6.12 -0.55 7.85
N TYR A 125 -6.30 -1.49 6.93
CA TYR A 125 -5.52 -1.58 5.70
C TYR A 125 -6.34 -1.08 4.51
N PHE A 126 -5.67 -0.38 3.59
CA PHE A 126 -6.29 0.21 2.41
C PHE A 126 -5.44 -0.08 1.17
N VAL A 127 -6.09 -0.43 0.07
CA VAL A 127 -5.45 -0.45 -1.26
C VAL A 127 -5.74 0.87 -1.96
N THR A 128 -4.71 1.60 -2.35
CA THR A 128 -4.84 2.95 -2.91
C THR A 128 -4.09 3.12 -4.23
N SER A 129 -4.60 4.00 -5.08
CA SER A 129 -3.91 4.50 -6.26
C SER A 129 -4.19 5.99 -6.45
N ALA A 130 -3.13 6.80 -6.55
CA ALA A 130 -3.27 8.24 -6.74
C ALA A 130 -3.69 8.61 -8.16
N VAL A 131 -3.25 7.85 -9.16
CA VAL A 131 -3.53 8.15 -10.59
C VAL A 131 -4.72 7.34 -11.10
N GLY A 132 -4.89 6.11 -10.62
CA GLY A 132 -5.89 5.17 -11.12
C GLY A 132 -5.49 4.47 -12.41
N MET A 133 -6.42 3.66 -12.90
CA MET A 133 -6.28 2.89 -14.14
C MET A 133 -6.66 3.73 -15.36
N TYR A 134 -6.04 3.42 -16.50
CA TYR A 134 -6.49 3.92 -17.78
C TYR A 134 -7.81 3.26 -18.17
N ILE A 135 -8.70 4.07 -18.74
CA ILE A 135 -9.99 3.66 -19.29
C ILE A 135 -9.99 4.13 -20.74
N ASP A 136 -10.30 3.24 -21.67
CA ASP A 136 -10.29 3.55 -23.09
C ASP A 136 -11.35 4.62 -23.45
N GLU A 137 -11.26 5.17 -24.67
CA GLU A 137 -12.21 6.19 -25.18
C GLU A 137 -13.66 5.69 -25.23
N ARG A 138 -13.88 4.37 -25.15
CA ARG A 138 -15.21 3.74 -25.10
C ARG A 138 -15.69 3.52 -23.67
N GLY A 139 -14.96 3.99 -22.67
CA GLY A 139 -15.30 3.85 -21.26
C GLY A 139 -15.05 2.45 -20.71
N ARG A 140 -14.11 1.68 -21.26
CA ARG A 140 -13.85 0.29 -20.83
C ARG A 140 -12.47 0.16 -20.20
N PHE A 141 -12.42 -0.63 -19.13
CA PHE A 141 -11.19 -1.12 -18.54
C PHE A 141 -10.67 -2.33 -19.33
N ASP A 142 -9.39 -2.30 -19.70
CA ASP A 142 -8.69 -3.40 -20.35
C ASP A 142 -7.56 -3.91 -19.43
N PRO A 143 -7.60 -5.16 -18.94
CA PRO A 143 -6.54 -5.72 -18.10
C PRO A 143 -5.19 -5.85 -18.81
N ASP A 144 -5.15 -5.81 -20.13
CA ASP A 144 -3.90 -5.87 -20.91
C ASP A 144 -3.35 -4.45 -21.23
N ASP A 145 -4.16 -3.41 -21.03
CA ASP A 145 -3.80 -2.01 -21.32
C ASP A 145 -4.35 -1.02 -20.27
N PHE A 146 -4.06 -1.22 -18.99
CA PHE A 146 -4.58 -0.38 -17.90
C PHE A 146 -3.62 0.71 -17.39
N LEU A 147 -2.38 0.78 -17.89
CA LEU A 147 -1.37 1.72 -17.38
C LEU A 147 -1.76 3.17 -17.70
N ASN A 148 -2.09 3.98 -16.69
CA ASN A 148 -2.39 5.40 -16.94
C ASN A 148 -1.14 6.29 -16.93
N VAL A 149 -0.03 5.81 -16.36
CA VAL A 149 1.28 6.47 -16.40
C VAL A 149 2.15 5.76 -17.43
N ILE A 150 2.51 6.46 -18.51
CA ILE A 150 3.31 5.92 -19.61
C ILE A 150 4.50 6.81 -19.91
N HIS A 151 5.49 6.27 -20.63
CA HIS A 151 6.53 7.09 -21.24
C HIS A 151 6.01 7.68 -22.55
N ASN A 152 6.10 8.99 -22.71
CA ASN A 152 5.81 9.66 -23.97
C ASN A 152 6.94 9.38 -25.00
N PRO A 153 6.79 9.79 -26.28
CA PRO A 153 7.81 9.56 -27.30
C PRO A 153 9.20 10.14 -26.98
N ASN A 154 9.28 11.11 -26.07
CA ASN A 154 10.53 11.72 -25.61
C ASN A 154 11.11 11.03 -24.36
N GLY A 155 10.55 9.89 -23.96
CA GLY A 155 10.98 9.13 -22.78
C GLY A 155 10.63 9.78 -21.44
N LYS A 156 9.74 10.77 -21.39
CA LYS A 156 9.26 11.37 -20.13
C LYS A 156 7.96 10.71 -19.67
N LEU A 157 7.83 10.48 -18.36
CA LEU A 157 6.57 10.01 -17.78
C LEU A 157 5.46 11.05 -18.00
N THR A 158 4.29 10.58 -18.43
CA THR A 158 3.07 11.36 -18.59
C THR A 158 1.87 10.53 -18.16
N ILE A 159 0.79 11.20 -17.78
CA ILE A 159 -0.51 10.56 -17.60
C ILE A 159 -1.22 10.59 -18.96
N ARG A 160 -1.74 9.45 -19.44
CA ARG A 160 -2.34 9.35 -20.79
C ARG A 160 -3.85 9.59 -20.83
N GLY A 161 -4.57 9.35 -19.74
CA GLY A 161 -6.02 9.55 -19.64
C GLY A 161 -6.40 10.30 -18.36
N ASP A 162 -7.69 10.30 -18.02
CA ASP A 162 -8.14 11.00 -16.81
C ASP A 162 -7.59 10.36 -15.54
N ILE A 163 -7.35 11.20 -14.54
CA ILE A 163 -6.95 10.78 -13.20
C ILE A 163 -8.19 10.28 -12.45
N ARG A 164 -8.17 9.02 -12.00
CA ARG A 164 -9.26 8.36 -11.28
C ARG A 164 -8.73 7.70 -10.00
N PRO A 165 -8.51 8.47 -8.91
CA PRO A 165 -7.91 7.94 -7.70
C PRO A 165 -8.76 6.82 -7.08
N ILE A 166 -8.09 5.82 -6.51
CA ILE A 166 -8.72 4.69 -5.81
C ILE A 166 -8.36 4.82 -4.33
N ASN A 167 -9.38 4.89 -3.48
CA ASN A 167 -9.29 4.86 -2.03
C ASN A 167 -8.29 5.84 -1.37
N VAL A 168 -8.03 7.01 -1.97
CA VAL A 168 -7.01 7.94 -1.45
C VAL A 168 -7.51 8.74 -0.24
N MET A 169 -8.82 9.00 -0.15
CA MET A 169 -9.41 9.80 0.93
C MET A 169 -9.86 8.95 2.13
N GLU A 170 -10.09 7.67 1.89
CA GLU A 170 -10.69 6.69 2.78
C GLU A 170 -9.84 6.48 4.04
N PRO A 171 -8.49 6.35 3.96
CA PRO A 171 -7.62 6.33 5.14
C PRO A 171 -7.80 7.57 6.01
N VAL A 172 -7.84 8.76 5.39
CA VAL A 172 -7.93 10.05 6.11
C VAL A 172 -9.29 10.22 6.77
N LEU A 173 -10.36 9.87 6.04
CA LEU A 173 -11.72 9.90 6.56
C LEU A 173 -11.90 8.90 7.71
N TRP A 174 -11.29 7.70 7.62
CA TRP A 174 -11.33 6.72 8.71
C TRP A 174 -10.60 7.24 9.95
N LEU A 175 -9.37 7.73 9.82
CA LEU A 175 -8.63 8.33 10.94
C LEU A 175 -9.42 9.50 11.55
N GLY A 176 -9.95 10.39 10.72
CA GLY A 176 -10.76 11.52 11.17
C GLY A 176 -12.04 11.12 11.90
N ARG A 177 -12.62 9.94 11.62
CA ARG A 177 -13.75 9.40 12.40
C ARG A 177 -13.32 8.85 13.76
N MET A 178 -12.17 8.19 13.82
CA MET A 178 -11.66 7.59 15.05
C MET A 178 -11.13 8.64 16.05
N LEU A 179 -10.62 9.77 15.55
CA LEU A 179 -10.05 10.85 16.36
C LEU A 179 -11.10 11.88 16.85
N ARG A 180 -12.37 11.78 16.44
CA ARG A 180 -13.41 12.71 16.89
C ARG A 180 -13.66 12.54 18.39
N PRO A 181 -13.70 13.63 19.17
CA PRO A 181 -14.11 13.59 20.57
C PRO A 181 -15.58 13.12 20.66
N GLY A 182 -15.79 11.87 21.06
CA GLY A 182 -17.14 11.28 21.19
C GLY A 182 -17.20 9.76 21.04
N THR A 183 -16.23 9.14 20.36
CA THR A 183 -16.14 7.67 20.22
C THR A 183 -15.24 7.02 21.28
N MET A 184 -14.55 7.82 22.11
CA MET A 184 -13.66 7.35 23.18
C MET A 184 -14.37 7.20 24.54
N ARG A 185 -15.61 6.72 24.55
CA ARG A 185 -16.27 6.25 25.77
C ARG A 185 -17.15 5.03 25.48
N SER A 186 -16.97 4.03 26.34
CA SER A 186 -17.80 2.85 26.62
C SER A 186 -17.26 1.54 26.02
N GLY A 187 -16.75 0.70 26.93
CA GLY A 187 -16.26 -0.66 26.72
C GLY A 187 -15.41 -1.06 27.89
#